data_AF-A0A914GIT5-F1
#
_entry.id   AF-A0A914GIT5-F1
#
_cell.length_a   1.000
_cell.length_b   1.000
_cell.length_c   1.000
_cell.angle_alpha   90.00
_cell.angle_beta   90.00
_cell.angle_gamma   90.00
#
_symmetry.space_group_name_H-M   'P 1'
#
loop_
_entity.id
_entity.type
_entity.pdbx_description
1 polymer ?
#
loop_
_entity_poly.entity_id
_entity_poly.type
_entity_poly.pdbx_seq_one_letter_code
_entity_poly.pdbx_strand_id
1 'polypeptide(L)'
;MANINKEGVAELKQKLLKLEAFVEHPILSFTEVCTSFRDQYGQNLQDFYEATATCSISQLLRSCSDVVHVSFDEDDRKYTIALTPSAKAQLAR
;
A
#
# COMPACT_ATOMS: atom_id res chain seq x y z
N MET A 1 -22.01 1.13 -0.28
CA MET A 1 -21.33 0.06 -1.04
C MET A 1 -20.07 0.65 -1.66
N ALA A 2 -18.88 0.18 -1.29
CA ALA A 2 -17.65 0.59 -1.95
C ALA A 2 -17.57 -0.14 -3.30
N ASN A 3 -17.49 0.59 -4.42
CA ASN A 3 -17.32 -0.02 -5.73
C ASN A 3 -15.81 -0.13 -5.97
N ILE A 4 -15.27 -1.34 -5.82
CA ILE A 4 -13.84 -1.63 -5.97
C ILE A 4 -13.65 -2.43 -7.26
N ASN A 5 -12.84 -1.92 -8.18
CA ASN A 5 -12.43 -2.66 -9.37
C ASN A 5 -11.45 -3.78 -8.97
N LYS A 6 -11.87 -5.04 -9.12
CA LYS A 6 -11.06 -6.22 -8.78
C LYS A 6 -9.78 -6.31 -9.60
N GLU A 7 -9.78 -5.85 -10.84
CA GLU A 7 -8.61 -5.87 -11.73
C GLU A 7 -7.58 -4.84 -11.26
N GLY A 8 -8.02 -3.62 -10.93
CA GLY A 8 -7.13 -2.59 -10.38
C GLY A 8 -6.53 -3.00 -9.02
N VAL A 9 -7.28 -3.72 -8.18
CA VAL A 9 -6.73 -4.29 -6.93
C VAL A 9 -5.65 -5.33 -7.24
N ALA A 10 -5.88 -6.22 -8.20
CA ALA A 10 -4.90 -7.23 -8.59
C ALA A 10 -3.61 -6.59 -9.14
N GLU A 11 -3.73 -5.56 -9.98
CA GLU A 11 -2.60 -4.80 -10.48
C GLU A 11 -1.85 -4.09 -9.34
N LEU A 12 -2.57 -3.46 -8.41
CA LEU A 12 -1.96 -2.82 -7.24
C LEU A 12 -1.16 -3.80 -6.41
N LYS A 13 -1.72 -4.99 -6.15
CA LYS A 13 -1.03 -6.06 -5.40
C LYS A 13 0.29 -6.42 -6.07
N GLN A 14 0.28 -6.62 -7.38
CA GLN A 14 1.50 -6.96 -8.12
C GLN A 14 2.53 -5.83 -8.10
N LYS A 15 2.09 -4.57 -8.21
CA LYS A 15 2.98 -3.40 -8.11
C LYS A 15 3.57 -3.28 -6.70
N LEU A 16 2.77 -3.41 -5.65
CA LEU A 16 3.25 -3.35 -4.26
C LEU A 16 4.24 -4.49 -3.94
N LEU A 17 3.98 -5.71 -4.42
CA LEU A 17 4.91 -6.85 -4.30
C LEU A 17 6.23 -6.59 -5.03
N LYS A 18 6.19 -5.97 -6.21
CA LYS A 18 7.42 -5.62 -6.93
C LYS A 18 8.16 -4.51 -6.21
N LEU A 19 7.45 -3.55 -5.60
CA LEU A 19 8.02 -2.43 -4.87
C LEU A 19 8.91 -2.90 -3.71
N GLU A 20 8.58 -4.02 -3.06
CA GLU A 20 9.41 -4.68 -2.02
C GLU A 20 10.87 -4.82 -2.45
N ALA A 21 11.13 -5.22 -3.70
CA ALA A 21 12.48 -5.46 -4.19
C ALA A 21 13.31 -4.18 -4.37
N PHE A 22 12.67 -3.00 -4.34
CA PHE A 22 13.31 -1.70 -4.59
C PHE A 22 13.43 -0.84 -3.33
N VAL A 23 12.78 -1.23 -2.23
CA VAL A 23 12.80 -0.45 -0.99
C VAL A 23 13.85 -1.00 -0.04
N GLU A 24 14.63 -0.11 0.58
CA GLU A 24 15.72 -0.50 1.49
C GLU A 24 15.19 -1.18 2.75
N HIS A 25 13.97 -0.83 3.16
CA HIS A 25 13.30 -1.41 4.31
C HIS A 25 11.82 -1.72 3.99
N PRO A 26 11.28 -2.82 4.52
CA PRO A 26 9.95 -3.29 4.16
C PRO A 26 8.80 -2.61 4.93
N ILE A 27 9.08 -1.68 5.85
CA ILE A 27 8.10 -0.95 6.68
C ILE A 27 8.17 0.53 6.36
N LEU A 28 7.33 0.99 5.46
CA LEU A 28 7.38 2.34 4.91
C LEU A 28 6.23 3.18 5.45
N SER A 29 6.43 4.48 5.62
CA SER A 29 5.33 5.41 5.77
C SER A 29 4.51 5.48 4.47
N PHE A 30 3.24 5.89 4.58
CA PHE A 30 2.40 6.13 3.40
C PHE A 30 3.06 7.05 2.36
N THR A 31 3.75 8.08 2.83
CA THR A 31 4.49 9.02 1.97
C THR A 31 5.63 8.34 1.23
N GLU A 32 6.39 7.48 1.91
CA GLU A 32 7.47 6.70 1.28
C GLU A 32 6.91 5.74 0.24
N VAL A 33 5.83 5.00 0.54
CA VAL A 33 5.20 4.12 -0.46
C VAL A 33 4.74 4.91 -1.68
N CYS A 34 4.08 6.06 -1.49
CA CYS A 34 3.68 6.93 -2.60
C CYS A 34 4.89 7.41 -3.42
N THR A 35 5.99 7.75 -2.76
CA THR A 35 7.21 8.24 -3.40
C THR A 35 7.88 7.12 -4.20
N SER A 36 8.12 5.96 -3.59
CA SER A 36 8.70 4.78 -4.23
C SER A 36 7.82 4.27 -5.37
N PHE A 37 6.50 4.26 -5.20
CA PHE A 37 5.57 3.85 -6.25
C PHE A 37 5.63 4.79 -7.45
N ARG A 38 5.71 6.11 -7.23
CA ARG A 38 5.89 7.08 -8.30
C ARG A 38 7.25 6.95 -8.97
N ASP A 39 8.31 6.75 -8.21
CA ASP A 39 9.67 6.58 -8.74
C ASP A 39 9.75 5.35 -9.65
N GLN A 40 9.16 4.23 -9.19
CA GLN A 40 9.21 2.95 -9.89
C GLN A 40 8.26 2.87 -11.09
N TYR A 41 7.07 3.45 -11.00
CA TYR A 41 6.01 3.30 -12.02
C TYR A 41 5.70 4.58 -12.80
N GLY A 42 6.32 5.71 -12.45
CA GLY A 42 6.03 7.01 -13.06
C GLY A 42 4.60 7.50 -12.82
N GLN A 43 3.88 6.93 -11.85
CA GLN A 43 2.47 7.20 -11.59
C GLN A 43 2.24 7.45 -10.10
N ASN A 44 1.40 8.44 -9.74
CA ASN A 44 1.05 8.59 -8.32
C ASN A 44 0.12 7.46 -7.88
N LEU A 45 0.40 6.91 -6.71
CA LEU A 45 -0.49 5.92 -6.07
C LEU A 45 -1.90 6.48 -5.86
N GLN A 46 -2.03 7.79 -5.64
CA GLN A 46 -3.30 8.49 -5.51
C GLN A 46 -4.16 8.37 -6.78
N ASP A 47 -3.64 8.82 -7.91
CA ASP A 47 -4.31 8.72 -9.21
C ASP A 47 -4.70 7.26 -9.53
N PHE A 48 -3.81 6.32 -9.20
CA PHE A 48 -4.06 4.89 -9.40
C PHE A 48 -5.27 4.39 -8.58
N TYR A 49 -5.34 4.72 -7.29
CA TYR A 49 -6.47 4.25 -6.47
C TYR A 49 -7.77 4.96 -6.84
N GLU A 50 -7.74 6.25 -7.19
CA GLU A 50 -8.93 7.01 -7.59
C GLU A 50 -9.55 6.44 -8.87
N ALA A 51 -8.73 5.92 -9.78
CA ALA A 51 -9.18 5.17 -10.95
C ALA A 51 -9.69 3.75 -10.62
N THR A 52 -9.15 3.15 -9.54
CA THR A 52 -9.42 1.75 -9.16
C THR A 52 -10.64 1.59 -8.26
N ALA A 53 -10.91 2.55 -7.38
CA ALA A 53 -11.98 2.46 -6.41
C ALA A 53 -12.50 3.83 -5.98
N THR A 54 -13.82 3.92 -5.77
CA THR A 54 -14.46 5.11 -5.20
C THR A 54 -14.37 5.13 -3.67
N CYS A 55 -13.32 4.56 -3.08
CA CYS A 55 -13.16 4.37 -1.65
C CYS A 55 -11.85 4.96 -1.14
N SER A 56 -11.70 5.09 0.17
CA SER A 56 -10.46 5.60 0.77
C SER A 56 -9.30 4.65 0.49
N ILE A 57 -8.09 5.18 0.29
CA ILE A 57 -6.89 4.38 0.06
C ILE A 57 -6.65 3.33 1.15
N SER A 58 -6.99 3.64 2.40
CA SER A 58 -6.94 2.70 3.53
C SER A 58 -7.82 1.47 3.30
N GLN A 59 -9.00 1.61 2.67
CA GLN A 59 -9.87 0.48 2.32
C GLN A 59 -9.31 -0.33 1.14
N LEU A 60 -8.69 0.34 0.17
CA LEU A 60 -8.04 -0.36 -0.95
C LEU A 60 -6.84 -1.18 -0.46
N LEU A 61 -5.98 -0.58 0.37
CA LEU A 61 -4.84 -1.29 0.96
C LEU A 61 -5.28 -2.45 1.87
N ARG A 62 -6.42 -2.33 2.57
CA ARG A 62 -7.03 -3.45 3.29
C ARG A 62 -7.49 -4.58 2.36
N SER A 63 -7.93 -4.26 1.15
CA SER A 63 -8.21 -5.28 0.11
C SER A 63 -6.94 -5.97 -0.39
N CYS A 64 -5.78 -5.34 -0.17
CA CYS A 64 -4.44 -5.88 -0.39
C CYS A 64 -3.81 -6.46 0.88
N SER A 65 -4.59 -6.78 1.91
CA SER A 65 -4.09 -7.27 3.20
C SER A 65 -3.30 -8.59 3.15
N ASP A 66 -3.40 -9.32 2.03
CA ASP A 66 -2.61 -10.50 1.70
C ASP A 66 -1.14 -10.17 1.37
N VAL A 67 -0.88 -8.98 0.80
CA VAL A 67 0.46 -8.55 0.38
C VAL A 67 1.01 -7.42 1.24
N VAL A 68 0.15 -6.55 1.76
CA VAL A 68 0.54 -5.42 2.60
C VAL A 68 -0.19 -5.43 3.94
N HIS A 69 0.40 -4.81 4.96
CA HIS A 69 -0.28 -4.55 6.22
C HIS A 69 -0.22 -3.07 6.54
N VAL A 70 -1.37 -2.48 6.82
CA VAL A 70 -1.49 -1.07 7.17
C VAL A 70 -1.75 -0.96 8.66
N SER A 71 -0.82 -0.34 9.37
CA SER A 71 -1.01 0.07 10.75
C SER A 71 -1.12 1.59 10.81
N PHE A 72 -1.85 2.08 11.82
CA PHE A 72 -1.89 3.50 12.13
C PHE A 72 -1.15 3.68 13.45
N ASP A 73 -0.07 4.44 13.40
CA ASP A 73 0.69 4.84 14.56
C ASP A 73 0.00 6.06 15.19
N GLU A 74 -0.61 5.86 16.37
CA GLU A 74 -1.36 6.93 17.04
C GLU A 74 -0.44 8.00 17.63
N ASP A 75 0.77 7.63 18.05
CA ASP A 75 1.76 8.53 18.63
C ASP A 75 2.30 9.52 17.59
N ASP A 76 2.66 9.03 16.41
CA ASP A 76 3.21 9.83 15.33
C ASP A 76 2.13 10.34 14.35
N ARG A 77 0.88 9.88 14.51
CA ARG A 77 -0.28 10.14 13.63
C ARG A 77 0.02 9.83 12.16
N LYS A 78 0.77 8.76 11.90
CA LYS A 78 1.17 8.34 10.55
C LYS A 78 0.69 6.93 10.24
N TYR A 79 0.40 6.70 8.96
CA TYR A 79 0.13 5.37 8.44
C TYR A 79 1.45 4.69 8.08
N THR A 80 1.71 3.55 8.69
CA THR A 80 2.82 2.64 8.36
C THR A 80 2.29 1.47 7.54
N ILE A 81 3.01 1.16 6.47
CA ILE A 81 2.67 0.13 5.51
C ILE A 81 3.84 -0.86 5.46
N ALA A 82 3.60 -2.07 5.94
CA ALA A 82 4.48 -3.19 5.68
C ALA A 82 4.18 -3.78 4.31
N LEU A 83 5.19 -3.86 3.44
CA LEU A 83 5.08 -4.44 2.09
C LEU A 83 5.34 -5.95 2.04
N THR A 84 5.74 -6.57 3.16
CA THR A 84 6.19 -7.98 3.18
C THR A 84 5.51 -8.77 4.29
N PRO A 85 5.36 -10.11 4.14
CA PRO A 85 4.83 -10.97 5.20
C PRO A 85 5.64 -10.87 6.50
N SER A 86 6.97 -10.73 6.38
CA SER A 86 7.88 -10.55 7.52
C SER A 86 7.66 -9.21 8.23
N ALA A 87 7.54 -8.12 7.48
CA ALA A 87 7.23 -6.79 8.02
C ALA A 87 5.81 -6.72 8.61
N LYS A 88 4.86 -7.44 8.01
CA LYS A 88 3.51 -7.63 8.56
C LYS A 88 3.55 -8.31 9.91
N ALA A 89 4.40 -9.33 10.09
CA ALA A 89 4.60 -9.96 11.40
C ALA A 89 5.26 -9.02 12.43
N GLN A 90 6.03 -8.03 11.99
CA GLN A 90 6.61 -6.99 12.86
C GLN A 90 5.57 -5.94 13.29
N LEU A 91 4.64 -5.54 12.40
CA LEU A 91 3.57 -4.58 12.72
C LEU A 91 2.36 -5.19 13.43
N ALA A 92 2.13 -6.50 13.31
CA ALA A 92 1.00 -7.20 13.94
C ALA A 92 1.26 -7.61 15.41
N ARG A 93 2.28 -7.04 16.05
CA ARG A 93 2.76 -7.39 17.39
C ARG A 93 2.45 -6.32 18.42
#